data_AF-A0A7X4FVP7-F1
#
_entry.id   AF-A0A7X4FVP7-F1
#
_cell.length_a   1.000
_cell.length_b   1.000
_cell.length_c   1.000
_cell.angle_alpha   90.00
_cell.angle_beta   90.00
_cell.angle_gamma   90.00
#
_symmetry.space_group_name_H-M   'P 1'
#
loop_
_entity.id
_entity.type
_entity.pdbx_description
1 polymer ?
#
loop_
_entity_poly.entity_id
_entity_poly.type
_entity_poly.pdbx_seq_one_letter_code
_entity_poly.pdbx_strand_id
1 'polypeptide(L)'
;MPPAGRPRPDAEMRDAFLARLDADLDAAWAARADLPRTAVFHRLNRAEYANVIRDLLALDVDVASLLPPDDASYGFDNIADALGVSPLLIYLYLGSALRISRFSVGSA
;
A
#
# COMPACT_ATOMS: atom_id res chain seq x y z
N MET A 1 -15.79 -4.65 -18.04
CA MET A 1 -16.68 -5.67 -18.67
C MET A 1 -17.19 -5.10 -19.99
N PRO A 2 -17.23 -5.86 -21.09
CA PRO A 2 -18.02 -5.44 -22.23
C PRO A 2 -19.51 -5.33 -21.81
N PRO A 3 -20.30 -4.46 -22.45
CA PRO A 3 -21.73 -4.37 -22.22
C PRO A 3 -22.39 -5.75 -22.32
N ALA A 4 -23.45 -5.98 -21.54
CA ALA A 4 -24.17 -7.24 -21.52
C ALA A 4 -24.54 -7.69 -22.96
N GLY A 5 -24.26 -8.95 -23.29
CA GLY A 5 -24.56 -9.54 -24.60
C GLY A 5 -23.48 -9.37 -25.68
N ARG A 6 -22.37 -8.66 -25.42
CA ARG A 6 -21.24 -8.62 -26.37
C ARG A 6 -20.25 -9.75 -26.10
N PRO A 7 -19.69 -10.38 -27.16
CA PRO A 7 -18.65 -11.37 -26.99
C PRO A 7 -17.43 -10.74 -26.32
N ARG A 8 -16.86 -11.46 -25.36
CA ARG A 8 -15.56 -11.10 -24.79
C ARG A 8 -14.48 -11.37 -25.85
N PRO A 9 -13.41 -10.58 -25.92
CA PRO A 9 -12.25 -10.95 -26.74
C PRO A 9 -11.76 -12.36 -26.37
N ASP A 10 -11.26 -13.09 -27.35
CA ASP A 10 -10.72 -14.44 -27.13
C ASP A 10 -9.50 -14.42 -26.18
N ALA A 11 -9.06 -15.59 -25.74
CA ALA A 11 -7.95 -15.68 -24.80
C ALA A 11 -6.65 -15.14 -25.41
N GLU A 12 -6.35 -15.50 -26.64
CA GLU A 12 -5.12 -15.10 -27.34
C GLU A 12 -5.00 -13.58 -27.48
N MET A 13 -6.09 -12.91 -27.87
CA MET A 13 -6.14 -11.45 -27.97
C MET A 13 -6.00 -10.77 -26.61
N ARG A 14 -6.56 -11.34 -25.55
CA ARG A 14 -6.39 -10.81 -24.18
C ARG A 14 -4.96 -10.98 -23.70
N ASP A 15 -4.36 -12.13 -23.93
CA ASP A 15 -3.00 -12.43 -23.50
C ASP A 15 -1.99 -11.56 -24.27
N ALA A 16 -2.18 -11.40 -25.58
CA ALA A 16 -1.38 -10.50 -26.40
C ALA A 16 -1.52 -9.02 -25.95
N PHE A 17 -2.73 -8.60 -25.59
CA PHE A 17 -2.97 -7.25 -25.06
C PHE A 17 -2.28 -7.05 -23.71
N LEU A 18 -2.42 -7.99 -22.78
CA LEU A 18 -1.78 -7.92 -21.46
C LEU A 18 -0.26 -7.92 -21.58
N ALA A 19 0.32 -8.81 -22.39
CA ALA A 19 1.75 -8.86 -22.61
C ALA A 19 2.31 -7.55 -23.22
N ARG A 20 1.54 -6.92 -24.12
CA ARG A 20 1.91 -5.59 -24.64
C ARG A 20 1.82 -4.53 -23.55
N LEU A 21 0.73 -4.49 -22.80
CA LEU A 21 0.52 -3.51 -21.73
C LEU A 21 1.62 -3.59 -20.68
N ASP A 22 1.98 -4.81 -20.25
CA ASP A 22 3.05 -5.03 -19.28
C ASP A 22 4.38 -4.51 -19.82
N ALA A 23 4.74 -4.87 -21.05
CA ALA A 23 5.97 -4.39 -21.69
C ALA A 23 6.01 -2.86 -21.82
N ASP A 24 4.88 -2.24 -22.16
CA ASP A 24 4.77 -0.78 -22.30
C ASP A 24 4.90 -0.08 -20.93
N LEU A 25 4.29 -0.64 -19.88
CA LEU A 25 4.40 -0.15 -18.51
C LEU A 25 5.82 -0.29 -17.97
N ASP A 26 6.47 -1.43 -18.20
CA ASP A 26 7.86 -1.69 -17.80
C ASP A 26 8.82 -0.72 -18.51
N ALA A 27 8.64 -0.53 -19.82
CA ALA A 27 9.45 0.43 -20.58
C ALA A 27 9.23 1.87 -20.09
N ALA A 28 7.98 2.26 -19.82
CA ALA A 28 7.66 3.58 -19.28
C ALA A 28 8.23 3.79 -17.87
N TRP A 29 8.24 2.75 -17.03
CA TRP A 29 8.86 2.78 -15.71
C TRP A 29 10.38 2.93 -15.80
N ALA A 30 11.02 2.10 -16.63
CA ALA A 30 12.47 2.16 -16.86
C ALA A 30 12.92 3.52 -17.41
N ALA A 31 12.16 4.11 -18.33
CA ALA A 31 12.44 5.45 -18.88
C ALA A 31 12.33 6.58 -17.83
N ARG A 32 11.70 6.31 -16.69
CA ARG A 32 11.52 7.25 -15.57
C ARG A 32 12.39 6.91 -14.36
N ALA A 33 13.28 5.92 -14.46
CA ALA A 33 14.09 5.44 -13.34
C ALA A 33 14.95 6.54 -12.70
N ASP A 34 15.40 7.52 -13.50
CA ASP A 34 16.24 8.64 -13.05
C ASP A 34 15.43 9.88 -12.63
N LEU A 35 14.10 9.87 -12.79
CA LEU A 35 13.28 10.98 -12.31
C LEU A 35 13.26 10.95 -10.78
N PRO A 36 13.52 12.09 -10.11
CA PRO A 36 13.31 12.17 -8.68
C PRO A 36 11.85 11.82 -8.39
N ARG A 37 11.63 10.93 -7.41
CA ARG A 37 10.28 10.58 -6.97
C ARG A 37 9.57 11.87 -6.59
N THR A 38 8.51 12.19 -7.32
CA THR A 38 7.65 13.35 -7.05
C THR A 38 6.69 13.12 -5.90
N ALA A 39 6.59 11.87 -5.42
CA ALA A 39 5.80 11.54 -4.25
C ALA A 39 6.43 12.21 -3.02
N VAL A 40 5.67 13.12 -2.40
CA VAL A 40 5.99 13.69 -1.10
C VAL A 40 6.06 12.54 -0.09
N PHE A 41 7.04 12.57 0.82
CA PHE A 41 7.11 11.59 1.90
C PHE A 41 5.81 11.63 2.70
N HIS A 42 5.18 10.47 2.86
CA HIS A 42 4.04 10.28 3.76
C HIS A 42 4.39 9.28 4.85
N ARG A 43 3.63 9.32 5.96
CA ARG A 43 3.62 8.22 6.92
C ARG A 43 2.90 7.02 6.30
N LEU A 44 3.19 5.82 6.80
CA LEU A 44 2.41 4.63 6.45
C LEU A 44 0.99 4.77 7.00
N ASN A 45 -0.02 4.51 6.19
CA ASN A 45 -1.40 4.35 6.68
C ASN A 45 -1.56 3.00 7.41
N ARG A 46 -2.73 2.73 8.02
CA ARG A 46 -2.99 1.50 8.78
C ARG A 46 -2.79 0.23 7.95
N ALA A 47 -3.24 0.24 6.69
CA ALA A 47 -3.14 -0.92 5.81
C ALA A 47 -1.68 -1.18 5.40
N GLU A 48 -0.95 -0.14 5.04
CA GLU A 48 0.48 -0.19 4.73
C GLU A 48 1.30 -0.65 5.95
N TYR A 49 0.98 -0.12 7.14
CA TYR A 49 1.63 -0.54 8.38
C TYR A 49 1.39 -2.02 8.67
N ALA A 50 0.16 -2.51 8.53
CA ALA A 50 -0.16 -3.94 8.68
C ALA A 50 0.63 -4.81 7.69
N ASN A 51 0.68 -4.40 6.42
CA ASN A 51 1.43 -5.11 5.37
C ASN A 51 2.92 -5.16 5.69
N VAL A 52 3.52 -4.05 6.11
CA VAL A 52 4.95 -4.01 6.46
C VAL A 52 5.26 -4.90 7.66
N ILE A 53 4.41 -4.91 8.70
CA ILE A 53 4.60 -5.80 9.85
C ILE A 53 4.49 -7.27 9.44
N ARG A 54 3.52 -7.62 8.60
CA ARG A 54 3.39 -8.97 8.04
C ARG A 54 4.62 -9.36 7.23
N ASP A 55 5.05 -8.49 6.32
CA ASP A 55 6.09 -8.83 5.35
C ASP A 55 7.49 -8.88 6.00
N LEU A 56 7.74 -8.05 7.02
CA LEU A 56 9.04 -8.02 7.71
C LEU A 56 9.13 -8.98 8.89
N LEU A 57 8.03 -9.17 9.64
CA LEU A 57 8.04 -9.93 10.90
C LEU A 57 7.21 -11.22 10.83
N ALA A 58 6.54 -11.49 9.72
CA ALA A 58 5.59 -12.60 9.58
C ALA A 58 4.48 -12.60 10.65
N LEU A 59 4.09 -11.41 11.13
CA LEU A 59 3.05 -11.23 12.14
C LEU A 59 1.78 -10.64 11.53
N ASP A 60 0.64 -11.26 11.82
CA ASP A 60 -0.68 -10.69 11.57
C ASP A 60 -1.14 -9.92 12.81
N VAL A 61 -1.42 -8.63 12.65
CA VAL A 61 -1.73 -7.70 13.74
C VAL A 61 -2.98 -6.90 13.42
N ASP A 62 -3.89 -6.80 14.40
CA ASP A 62 -5.05 -5.91 14.29
C ASP A 62 -4.64 -4.46 14.51
N VAL A 63 -4.14 -3.82 13.45
CA VAL A 63 -3.72 -2.41 13.47
C VAL A 63 -4.89 -1.47 13.76
N ALA A 64 -6.14 -1.88 13.49
CA ALA A 64 -7.31 -1.06 13.79
C ALA A 64 -7.52 -0.87 15.30
N SER A 65 -7.04 -1.81 16.12
CA SER A 65 -7.03 -1.68 17.58
C SER A 65 -5.87 -0.82 18.13
N LEU A 66 -4.87 -0.49 17.30
CA LEU A 66 -3.60 0.10 17.73
C LEU A 66 -3.43 1.58 17.34
N LEU A 67 -3.81 1.91 16.12
CA LEU A 67 -3.68 3.25 15.53
C LEU A 67 -5.07 3.83 15.27
N PRO A 68 -5.27 5.15 15.20
CA PRO A 68 -6.55 5.72 14.78
C PRO A 68 -6.80 5.54 13.27
N PRO A 69 -8.04 5.70 12.78
CA PRO A 69 -8.31 5.69 11.34
C PRO A 69 -7.54 6.80 10.62
N ASP A 70 -7.17 6.52 9.36
CA ASP A 70 -6.49 7.48 8.50
C ASP A 70 -7.48 8.41 7.80
N ASP A 71 -7.02 9.63 7.52
CA ASP A 71 -7.77 10.58 6.70
C ASP A 71 -7.74 10.13 5.24
N ALA A 72 -8.88 10.25 4.56
CA ALA A 72 -9.02 9.92 3.14
C ALA A 72 -9.27 11.18 2.31
N SER A 73 -8.64 11.25 1.15
CA SER A 73 -8.86 12.29 0.15
C SER A 73 -9.08 11.67 -1.22
N TYR A 74 -9.98 12.22 -2.02
CA TYR A 74 -10.39 11.66 -3.32
C TYR A 74 -10.77 10.16 -3.30
N GLY A 75 -11.17 9.64 -2.13
CA GLY A 75 -11.49 8.21 -1.94
C GLY A 75 -10.29 7.30 -1.64
N PHE A 76 -9.10 7.88 -1.41
CA PHE A 76 -7.87 7.15 -1.09
C PHE A 76 -7.31 7.59 0.27
N ASP A 77 -6.81 6.64 1.04
CA ASP A 77 -6.24 6.82 2.38
C ASP A 77 -4.69 6.76 2.38
N ASN A 78 -4.06 6.81 1.21
CA ASN A 78 -2.60 6.81 1.04
C ASN A 78 -2.07 8.11 0.40
N ILE A 79 -2.89 9.15 0.34
CA ILE A 79 -2.51 10.45 -0.21
C ILE A 79 -1.68 11.21 0.82
N ALA A 80 -0.44 11.57 0.45
CA ALA A 80 0.52 12.21 1.34
C ALA A 80 -0.01 13.47 2.03
N ASP A 81 -0.65 14.36 1.27
CA ASP A 81 -1.19 15.62 1.79
C ASP A 81 -2.35 15.42 2.77
N ALA A 82 -3.03 14.27 2.72
CA ALA A 82 -4.09 13.92 3.66
C ALA A 82 -3.54 13.26 4.94
N LEU A 83 -2.38 12.61 4.87
CA LEU A 83 -1.79 11.87 5.97
C LEU A 83 -0.97 12.75 6.91
N GLY A 84 -1.66 13.61 7.66
CA GLY A 84 -1.07 14.41 8.72
C GLY A 84 -0.43 13.58 9.84
N VAL A 85 0.59 14.15 10.49
CA VAL A 85 1.21 13.59 11.70
C VAL A 85 0.87 14.48 12.88
N SER A 86 0.38 13.89 13.97
CA SER A 86 0.19 14.58 15.25
C SER A 86 1.12 14.00 16.33
N PRO A 87 1.45 14.77 17.38
CA PRO A 87 2.24 14.24 18.50
C PRO A 87 1.63 12.98 19.12
N LEU A 88 0.30 12.93 19.27
CA LEU A 88 -0.41 11.76 19.79
C LEU A 88 -0.20 10.54 18.88
N LEU A 89 -0.27 10.74 17.57
CA LEU A 89 -0.10 9.66 16.61
C LEU A 89 1.29 9.02 16.74
N ILE A 90 2.35 9.81 16.92
CA ILE A 90 3.71 9.32 17.16
C ILE A 90 3.77 8.44 18.41
N TYR A 91 3.13 8.87 19.51
CA TYR A 91 3.06 8.05 20.73
C TYR A 91 2.36 6.71 20.50
N LEU A 92 1.29 6.69 19.70
CA LEU A 92 0.58 5.45 19.35
C LEU A 92 1.42 4.53 18.47
N TYR A 93 2.16 5.05 17.49
CA TYR A 93 3.10 4.25 16.71
C TYR A 93 4.20 3.65 17.58
N LEU A 94 4.79 4.42 18.49
CA LEU A 94 5.84 3.92 19.38
C LEU A 94 5.29 2.86 20.33
N GLY A 95 4.11 3.07 20.91
CA GLY A 95 3.44 2.09 21.76
C GLY A 95 3.10 0.80 20.99
N SER A 96 2.63 0.93 19.76
CA SER A 96 2.34 -0.20 18.86
C SER A 96 3.61 -0.97 18.53
N ALA A 97 4.68 -0.28 18.16
CA ALA A 97 5.98 -0.89 17.85
C ALA A 97 6.56 -1.65 19.06
N LEU A 98 6.47 -1.08 20.27
CA LEU A 98 6.90 -1.75 21.50
C LEU A 98 6.08 -3.01 21.80
N ARG A 99 4.78 -2.99 21.52
CA ARG A 99 3.92 -4.16 21.71
C ARG A 99 4.24 -5.25 20.68
N ILE A 100 4.36 -4.88 19.41
CA ILE A 100 4.66 -5.80 18.31
C ILE A 100 6.06 -6.41 18.47
N SER A 101 7.05 -5.63 18.91
CA SER A 101 8.43 -6.13 19.08
C SER A 101 8.54 -7.22 20.14
N ARG A 102 7.75 -7.14 21.22
CA ARG A 102 7.68 -8.21 22.24
C ARG A 102 7.16 -9.53 21.66
N PHE A 103 6.10 -9.45 20.84
CA PHE A 103 5.59 -10.62 20.12
C PHE A 103 6.62 -11.17 19.14
N SER A 104 7.34 -10.31 18.40
CA SER A 104 8.31 -10.78 17.40
C SER A 104 9.52 -11.49 17.99
N VAL A 105 9.93 -11.14 19.22
CA VAL A 105 11.06 -11.82 19.90
C VAL A 105 10.62 -13.00 20.80
N GLY A 106 9.32 -13.34 20.81
CA GLY A 106 8.79 -14.46 21.61
C GLY A 106 8.71 -14.20 23.12
N SER A 107 8.77 -12.93 23.55
CA SER A 107 8.50 -12.56 24.96
C SER A 107 7.04 -12.11 25.08
N ALA A 108 6.15 -13.10 25.17
CA ALA A 108 4.74 -12.90 25.52
C ALA A 108 4.57 -12.77 27.04
#